data_AF-A0A7S4FHR2-F1
#
_entry.id   AF-A0A7S4FHR2-F1
#
_cell.length_a   1.000
_cell.length_b   1.000
_cell.length_c   1.000
_cell.angle_alpha   90.00
_cell.angle_beta   90.00
_cell.angle_gamma   90.00
#
_symmetry.space_group_name_H-M   'P 1'
#
loop_
_entity.id
_entity.type
_entity.pdbx_description
1 polymer ?
#
loop_
_entity_poly.entity_id
_entity_poly.type
_entity_poly.pdbx_seq_one_letter_code
_entity_poly.pdbx_strand_id
1 'polypeptide(L)'
;MAHNQLAHTESMRCKAKRGNPRSLSNGAAPPAAQAPCKRRKLCSLGSGEFVHVMALEAKKGKVEEFESRVQDMARCLYSLTSGVSDVRVCHPCCGRVLYVITFLDRCDME
;
A
#
# COMPACT_ATOMS: atom_id res chain seq x y z
N MET A 1 31.56 -32.12 5.31
CA MET A 1 31.05 -32.57 4.00
C MET A 1 29.56 -32.84 4.15
N ALA A 2 28.72 -31.95 3.63
CA ALA A 2 27.30 -32.21 3.39
C ALA A 2 26.86 -31.30 2.24
N HIS A 3 26.69 -31.91 1.08
CA HIS A 3 26.03 -31.35 -0.10
C HIS A 3 24.52 -31.24 0.15
N ASN A 4 23.90 -30.13 -0.27
CA ASN A 4 22.58 -30.15 -0.93
C ASN A 4 22.32 -28.75 -1.54
N GLN A 5 22.56 -28.58 -2.84
CA GLN A 5 21.56 -28.70 -3.94
C GLN A 5 20.51 -27.58 -3.98
N LEU A 6 20.81 -26.62 -4.86
CA LEU A 6 19.95 -26.06 -5.93
C LEU A 6 18.45 -25.94 -5.67
N ALA A 7 17.96 -24.70 -5.64
CA ALA A 7 16.63 -24.36 -6.14
C ALA A 7 16.77 -23.29 -7.24
N HIS A 8 16.64 -23.76 -8.49
CA HIS A 8 16.30 -22.95 -9.64
C HIS A 8 14.97 -22.22 -9.39
N THR A 9 14.90 -20.91 -9.63
CA THR A 9 13.64 -20.22 -9.89
C THR A 9 13.63 -19.76 -11.33
N GLU A 10 12.93 -20.52 -12.17
CA GLU A 10 12.66 -20.21 -13.56
C GLU A 10 11.68 -19.03 -13.69
N SER A 11 12.09 -18.06 -14.51
CA SER A 11 11.36 -17.56 -15.68
C SER A 11 9.82 -17.63 -15.64
N MET A 12 9.19 -16.47 -15.42
CA MET A 12 7.86 -16.18 -15.98
C MET A 12 7.92 -14.94 -16.88
N ARG A 13 8.19 -15.20 -18.16
CA ARG A 13 7.99 -14.25 -19.28
C ARG A 13 6.49 -14.12 -19.56
N CYS A 14 5.89 -12.99 -19.17
CA CYS A 14 4.54 -12.64 -19.61
C CYS A 14 4.57 -12.17 -21.07
N LYS A 15 4.23 -13.06 -22.01
CA LYS A 15 3.85 -12.68 -23.38
C LYS A 15 2.39 -12.21 -23.38
N ALA A 16 2.15 -10.92 -23.62
CA ALA A 16 0.82 -10.39 -23.90
C ALA A 16 0.71 -9.89 -25.35
N LYS A 17 -0.35 -10.35 -26.01
CA LYS A 17 -0.63 -10.29 -27.44
C LYS A 17 -0.96 -8.87 -27.93
N ARG A 18 -0.62 -8.61 -29.20
CA ARG A 18 -1.03 -7.43 -29.99
C ARG A 18 -2.56 -7.43 -30.22
N GLY A 19 -3.19 -6.28 -30.06
CA GLY A 19 -4.56 -5.99 -30.46
C GLY A 19 -4.70 -4.47 -30.69
N ASN A 20 -5.14 -4.09 -31.89
CA ASN A 20 -5.07 -2.77 -32.53
C ASN A 20 -6.13 -1.75 -32.02
N PRO A 21 -6.10 -0.47 -32.46
CA PRO A 21 -6.65 0.70 -31.79
C PRO A 21 -8.04 1.11 -32.30
N ARG A 22 -8.73 1.93 -31.50
CA ARG A 22 -9.55 3.12 -31.88
C ARG A 22 -10.42 3.52 -30.69
N SER A 23 -10.30 4.76 -30.23
CA SER A 23 -11.27 5.82 -30.54
C SER A 23 -11.17 6.94 -29.50
N LEU A 24 -11.08 8.17 -30.02
CA LEU A 24 -11.20 9.42 -29.28
C LEU A 24 -12.66 9.64 -28.86
N SER A 25 -12.86 10.09 -27.62
CA SER A 25 -13.95 11.02 -27.29
C SER A 25 -13.62 11.79 -26.02
N ASN A 26 -13.51 13.10 -26.17
CA ASN A 26 -13.54 14.10 -25.11
C ASN A 26 -14.94 14.11 -24.47
N GLY A 27 -15.01 14.15 -23.14
CA GLY A 27 -16.25 14.31 -22.39
C GLY A 27 -15.94 14.67 -20.95
N ALA A 28 -16.52 15.77 -20.48
CA ALA A 28 -16.24 16.46 -19.23
C ALA A 28 -16.19 15.55 -18.00
N ALA A 29 -15.23 15.82 -17.12
CA ALA A 29 -15.09 15.16 -15.83
C ALA A 29 -16.27 15.51 -14.91
N PRO A 30 -17.11 14.55 -14.46
CA PRO A 30 -17.98 14.79 -13.33
C PRO A 30 -17.12 14.92 -12.05
N PRO A 31 -17.53 15.72 -11.06
CA PRO A 31 -16.86 15.76 -9.76
C PRO A 31 -16.85 14.35 -9.20
N ALA A 32 -15.65 13.87 -8.85
CA ALA A 32 -15.44 12.55 -8.28
C ALA A 32 -16.34 12.40 -7.05
N ALA A 33 -17.45 11.66 -7.22
CA ALA A 33 -18.26 11.18 -6.12
C ALA A 33 -17.32 10.46 -5.17
N GLN A 34 -17.15 11.01 -3.97
CA GLN A 34 -16.39 10.38 -2.90
C GLN A 34 -16.99 9.00 -2.69
N ALA A 35 -16.24 7.95 -3.08
CA ALA A 35 -16.65 6.59 -2.85
C ALA A 35 -16.95 6.43 -1.35
N PRO A 36 -18.03 5.74 -0.95
CA PRO A 36 -18.39 5.60 0.45
C PRO A 36 -17.22 5.01 1.21
N CYS A 37 -16.70 5.81 2.15
CA CYS A 37 -15.62 5.43 3.04
C CYS A 37 -16.04 4.17 3.78
N LYS A 38 -15.58 3.00 3.33
CA LYS A 38 -15.68 1.75 4.10
C LYS A 38 -15.14 2.08 5.50
N ARG A 39 -15.99 1.95 6.53
CA ARG A 39 -15.63 2.27 7.93
C ARG A 39 -14.24 1.68 8.21
N ARG A 40 -13.30 2.52 8.65
CA ARG A 40 -11.91 2.11 8.93
C ARG A 40 -11.96 0.96 9.94
N LYS A 41 -11.29 -0.16 9.64
CA LYS A 41 -11.18 -1.27 10.59
C LYS A 41 -10.14 -0.89 11.63
N LEU A 42 -10.55 -0.79 12.89
CA LEU A 42 -9.69 -0.49 14.02
C LEU A 42 -9.75 -1.66 14.99
N CYS A 43 -8.59 -2.07 15.48
CA CYS A 43 -8.48 -3.06 16.55
C CYS A 43 -8.01 -2.32 17.81
N SER A 44 -8.67 -2.57 18.95
CA SER A 44 -8.18 -2.15 20.25
C SER A 44 -7.31 -3.26 20.85
N LEU A 45 -6.15 -2.91 21.41
CA LEU A 45 -5.22 -3.88 22.00
C LEU A 45 -5.49 -4.17 23.48
N GLY A 46 -6.59 -3.66 24.04
CA GLY A 46 -6.91 -3.76 25.47
C GLY A 46 -6.07 -2.82 26.37
N SER A 47 -4.97 -2.27 25.85
CA SER A 47 -4.14 -1.22 26.48
C SER A 47 -4.69 0.19 26.36
N GLY A 48 -5.76 0.39 25.57
CA GLY A 48 -6.26 1.70 25.17
C GLY A 48 -5.71 2.19 23.83
N GLU A 49 -4.66 1.56 23.32
CA GLU A 49 -4.08 1.87 22.02
C GLU A 49 -4.95 1.38 20.85
N PHE A 50 -4.86 2.09 19.73
CA PHE A 50 -5.63 1.82 18.52
C PHE A 50 -4.71 1.46 17.37
N VAL A 51 -4.95 0.29 16.75
CA VAL A 51 -4.19 -0.14 15.58
C VAL A 51 -4.97 0.15 14.30
N HIS A 52 -4.32 0.88 13.39
CA HIS A 52 -4.80 1.13 12.04
C HIS A 52 -3.95 0.38 11.01
N VAL A 53 -4.62 -0.44 10.19
CA VAL A 53 -3.97 -1.19 9.10
C VAL A 53 -4.41 -0.63 7.76
N MET A 54 -3.46 -0.10 6.99
CA MET A 54 -3.67 0.40 5.63
C MET A 54 -2.98 -0.51 4.63
N ALA A 55 -3.73 -1.08 3.69
CA ALA A 55 -3.19 -1.82 2.55
C ALA A 55 -3.35 -0.99 1.28
N LEU A 56 -2.24 -0.68 0.62
CA LEU A 56 -2.21 0.09 -0.62
C LEU A 56 -1.64 -0.77 -1.75
N GLU A 57 -2.17 -0.57 -2.96
CA GLU A 57 -1.73 -1.25 -4.16
C GLU A 57 -1.53 -0.25 -5.29
N ALA A 58 -0.42 -0.40 -6.02
CA ALA A 58 -0.08 0.40 -7.17
C ALA A 58 -1.06 0.15 -8.31
N LYS A 59 -1.44 1.23 -8.99
CA LYS A 59 -2.17 1.12 -10.26
C LYS A 59 -1.24 0.50 -11.32
N LYS A 60 -1.84 -0.19 -12.29
CA LYS A 60 -1.09 -0.82 -13.40
C LYS A 60 -0.20 0.21 -14.10
N GLY A 61 1.08 -0.12 -14.24
CA GLY A 61 2.07 0.75 -14.89
C GLY A 61 2.58 1.93 -14.04
N LYS A 62 2.20 2.00 -12.76
CA LYS A 62 2.61 3.07 -11.83
C LYS A 62 3.43 2.56 -10.64
N VAL A 63 4.05 1.39 -10.77
CA VAL A 63 4.76 0.72 -9.67
C VAL A 63 5.94 1.57 -9.17
N GLU A 64 6.82 2.05 -10.05
CA GLU A 64 7.98 2.85 -9.64
C GLU A 64 7.59 4.16 -8.94
N GLU A 65 6.62 4.90 -9.49
CA GLU A 65 6.09 6.11 -8.89
C GLU A 65 5.46 5.81 -7.51
N PHE A 66 4.72 4.70 -7.40
CA PHE A 66 4.14 4.25 -6.15
C PHE A 66 5.20 3.93 -5.09
N GLU A 67 6.23 3.17 -5.42
CA GLU A 67 7.30 2.80 -4.47
C GLU A 67 8.02 4.04 -3.92
N SER A 68 8.29 5.03 -4.78
CA SER A 68 8.87 6.31 -4.35
C SER A 68 7.96 7.05 -3.34
N ARG A 69 6.65 7.13 -3.64
CA ARG A 69 5.65 7.74 -2.74
C ARG A 69 5.48 6.98 -1.43
N VAL A 70 5.57 5.66 -1.46
CA VAL A 70 5.52 4.81 -0.27
C VAL A 70 6.71 5.09 0.65
N GLN A 71 7.91 5.26 0.10
CA GLN A 71 9.08 5.63 0.90
C GLN A 71 8.99 7.04 1.50
N ASP A 72 8.46 8.01 0.76
CA ASP A 72 8.21 9.36 1.29
C ASP A 72 7.18 9.32 2.44
N MET A 73 6.07 8.61 2.24
CA MET A 73 5.03 8.46 3.25
C MET A 73 5.53 7.74 4.50
N ALA A 74 6.29 6.66 4.35
CA ALA A 74 6.92 5.97 5.47
C ALA A 74 7.82 6.91 6.27
N ARG A 75 8.66 7.72 5.60
CA ARG A 75 9.50 8.73 6.25
C ARG A 75 8.67 9.75 7.04
N CYS A 76 7.57 10.24 6.48
CA CYS A 76 6.67 11.15 7.19
C CYS A 76 6.06 10.48 8.43
N LEU A 77 5.60 9.23 8.31
CA LEU A 77 4.99 8.50 9.43
C LEU A 77 5.99 8.25 10.57
N TYR A 78 7.24 7.88 10.25
CA TYR A 78 8.29 7.74 11.27
C TYR A 78 8.72 9.07 11.90
N SER A 79 8.41 10.20 11.26
CA SER A 79 8.71 11.53 11.79
C SER A 79 7.60 12.05 12.71
N LEU A 80 6.48 11.33 12.87
CA LEU A 80 5.42 11.72 13.79
C LEU A 80 5.91 11.55 15.23
N THR A 81 6.06 12.67 15.95
CA THR A 81 6.58 12.69 17.32
C THR A 81 5.50 12.61 18.40
N SER A 82 4.22 12.67 18.02
CA SER A 82 3.08 12.69 18.95
C SER A 82 1.96 11.78 18.47
N GLY A 83 1.27 11.13 19.40
CA GLY A 83 0.05 10.35 19.14
C GLY A 83 0.26 8.97 18.51
N VAL A 84 1.47 8.63 18.09
CA VAL A 84 1.84 7.34 17.48
C VAL A 84 2.85 6.62 18.36
N SER A 85 2.55 5.38 18.75
CA SER A 85 3.45 4.54 19.55
C SER A 85 4.32 3.60 18.72
N ASP A 86 3.81 3.14 17.56
CA ASP A 86 4.55 2.26 16.65
C ASP A 86 4.11 2.46 15.19
N VAL A 87 5.06 2.33 14.26
CA VAL A 87 4.81 2.32 12.82
C VAL A 87 5.57 1.15 12.21
N ARG A 88 4.86 0.27 11.50
CA ARG A 88 5.46 -0.82 10.73
C ARG A 88 5.04 -0.76 9.28
N VAL A 89 6.00 -0.96 8.39
CA VAL A 89 5.78 -0.96 6.94
C VAL A 89 6.24 -2.30 6.37
N CYS A 90 5.38 -2.97 5.61
CA CYS A 90 5.65 -4.28 5.01
C CYS A 90 5.39 -4.25 3.50
N HIS A 91 6.33 -4.77 2.71
CA HIS A 91 6.25 -4.87 1.25
C HIS A 91 6.16 -6.35 0.84
N PRO A 92 4.95 -6.93 0.72
CA PRO A 92 4.81 -8.34 0.33
C PRO A 92 5.29 -8.60 -1.11
N CYS A 93 5.14 -7.62 -2.00
CA CYS A 93 5.68 -7.62 -3.35
C CYS A 93 5.71 -6.19 -3.90
N CYS A 94 6.47 -5.95 -4.97
CA CYS A 94 6.52 -4.64 -5.61
C CYS A 94 5.13 -4.19 -6.07
N GLY A 95 4.80 -2.94 -5.77
CA GLY A 95 3.49 -2.35 -6.04
C GLY A 95 2.45 -2.66 -4.96
N ARG A 96 2.81 -3.21 -3.81
CA ARG A 96 1.91 -3.41 -2.67
C ARG A 96 2.63 -3.08 -1.36
N VAL A 97 1.94 -2.37 -0.47
CA VAL A 97 2.46 -2.06 0.86
C VAL A 97 1.35 -2.18 1.92
N LEU A 98 1.74 -2.61 3.11
CA LEU A 98 0.92 -2.54 4.31
C LEU A 98 1.57 -1.62 5.33
N TYR A 99 0.82 -0.65 5.83
CA TYR A 99 1.15 0.14 7.01
C TYR A 99 0.36 -0.37 8.19
N VAL A 100 1.04 -0.61 9.30
CA VAL A 100 0.44 -0.87 10.60
C VAL A 100 0.88 0.28 11.50
N ILE A 101 -0.07 1.13 11.87
CA ILE A 101 0.18 2.31 12.70
C ILE A 101 -0.56 2.11 14.00
N THR A 102 0.14 2.23 15.11
CA THR A 102 -0.43 2.15 16.45
C THR A 102 -0.50 3.55 17.04
N PHE A 103 -1.70 3.98 17.40
CA PHE A 103 -1.97 5.27 18.02
C PHE A 103 -2.20 5.11 19.52
N LEU A 104 -1.79 6.12 20.28
CA LEU A 104 -1.98 6.14 21.73
C LEU A 104 -3.44 6.38 22.10
N ASP A 105 -4.10 7.32 21.43
CA ASP A 105 -5.52 7.60 21.61
C ASP A 105 -6.28 7.61 20.27
N ARG A 106 -7.61 7.56 20.35
CA ARG A 106 -8.48 7.69 19.19
C ARG A 106 -8.40 9.08 18.56
N CYS A 107 -8.18 10.12 19.37
CA CYS A 107 -8.09 11.51 18.90
C CYS A 107 -6.89 11.74 17.99
N ASP A 108 -5.81 10.96 18.15
CA ASP A 108 -4.60 11.04 17.32
C ASP A 108 -4.81 10.53 15.87
N MET A 109 -5.98 9.95 15.60
CA MET A 109 -6.34 9.34 14.32
C MET A 109 -7.34 10.19 13.49
N GLU A 110 -7.92 11.23 14.09
CA GLU A 110 -8.92 12.13 13.49
C GLU A 110 -8.29 13.43 12.98
#